data_AF-A0A158FZ60-F1
#
_entry.id   AF-A0A158FZ60-F1
#
_cell.length_a   1.000
_cell.length_b   1.000
_cell.length_c   1.000
_cell.angle_alpha   90.00
_cell.angle_beta   90.00
_cell.angle_gamma   90.00
#
_symmetry.space_group_name_H-M   'P 1'
#
loop_
_entity.id
_entity.type
_entity.pdbx_description
1 polymer ?
#
loop_
_entity_poly.entity_id
_entity_poly.type
_entity_poly.pdbx_seq_one_letter_code
_entity_poly.pdbx_strand_id
1 'polypeptide(L)'
;MDTPMTERITRALARAAANEGMLPYVKFHAMFERTVPLTERYRVLEAAVRSFADVSSVDYGVLLACDNGLPGPDFFQRFRRCRNGEYAAVVGSSPLQNATMKQKRLIAATERVRVYEHARENAGRAEKAVA
;
A
#
# COMPACT_ATOMS: atom_id res chain seq x y z
N MET A 1 -1.37 17.44 11.33
CA MET A 1 -0.04 17.23 10.72
C MET A 1 0.68 16.22 11.58
N ASP A 2 0.65 14.94 11.19
CA ASP A 2 1.48 13.87 11.78
C ASP A 2 2.66 13.59 10.85
N THR A 3 3.34 14.67 10.44
CA THR A 3 4.38 14.69 9.41
C THR A 3 5.54 13.72 9.70
N PRO A 4 6.07 13.62 10.94
CA PRO A 4 7.19 12.72 11.23
C PRO A 4 6.83 11.24 11.09
N MET A 5 5.62 10.85 11.50
CA MET A 5 5.18 9.46 11.42
C MET A 5 4.86 9.07 9.98
N THR A 6 4.19 9.98 9.25
CA THR A 6 3.88 9.82 7.83
C THR A 6 5.16 9.57 7.02
N GLU A 7 6.18 10.39 7.21
CA GLU A 7 7.48 10.19 6.58
C GLU A 7 8.16 8.88 6.97
N ARG A 8 8.09 8.48 8.25
CA ARG A 8 8.67 7.23 8.72
C ARG A 8 8.03 6.02 8.04
N ILE A 9 6.71 6.03 7.89
CA ILE A 9 5.96 4.99 7.17
C ILE A 9 6.33 5.01 5.69
N THR A 10 6.37 6.19 5.06
CA THR A 10 6.79 6.34 3.66
C THR A 10 8.17 5.74 3.43
N ARG A 11 9.17 6.05 4.27
CA ARG A 11 10.52 5.48 4.18
C ARG A 11 10.52 3.96 4.36
N ALA A 12 9.72 3.43 5.28
CA ALA A 12 9.61 1.98 5.49
C ALA A 12 9.01 1.27 4.28
N LEU A 13 7.96 1.83 3.67
CA LEU A 13 7.33 1.29 2.46
C LEU A 13 8.24 1.40 1.24
N ALA A 14 8.91 2.53 1.05
CA ALA A 14 9.87 2.74 -0.03
C ALA A 14 11.03 1.73 0.06
N ARG A 15 11.57 1.51 1.27
CA ARG A 15 12.61 0.50 1.50
C ARG A 15 12.10 -0.92 1.23
N ALA A 16 10.87 -1.25 1.66
CA ALA A 16 10.28 -2.54 1.35
C ALA A 16 10.16 -2.73 -0.18
N ALA A 17 9.68 -1.74 -0.90
CA ALA A 17 9.52 -1.79 -2.35
C ALA A 17 10.87 -1.94 -3.08
N ALA A 18 11.89 -1.20 -2.66
CA ALA A 18 13.22 -1.25 -3.26
C ALA A 18 13.92 -2.62 -3.11
N ASN A 19 13.52 -3.41 -2.11
CA ASN A 19 14.04 -4.76 -1.88
C ASN A 19 13.04 -5.85 -2.33
N GLU A 20 12.01 -5.49 -3.10
CA GLU A 20 10.91 -6.38 -3.52
C GLU A 20 10.26 -7.13 -2.33
N GLY A 21 10.28 -6.50 -1.16
CA GLY A 21 9.81 -7.06 0.10
C GLY A 21 8.41 -6.59 0.48
N MET A 22 8.03 -6.93 1.72
CA MET A 22 6.78 -6.52 2.35
C MET A 22 7.04 -5.98 3.76
N LEU A 23 6.16 -5.13 4.26
CA LEU A 23 6.14 -4.63 5.62
C LEU A 23 5.11 -5.43 6.44
N PRO A 24 5.54 -6.24 7.43
CA PRO A 24 4.60 -6.92 8.31
C PRO A 24 3.70 -5.95 9.07
N TYR A 25 2.41 -6.28 9.17
CA TYR A 25 1.40 -5.48 9.87
C TYR A 25 1.78 -5.19 11.33
N VAL A 26 2.39 -6.17 12.00
CA VAL A 26 2.92 -6.05 13.37
C VAL A 26 4.00 -4.97 13.47
N LYS A 27 4.89 -4.86 12.47
CA LYS A 27 5.95 -3.84 12.45
C LYS A 27 5.37 -2.44 12.25
N PHE A 28 4.35 -2.31 11.42
CA PHE A 28 3.63 -1.06 11.24
C PHE A 28 2.93 -0.62 12.53
N HIS A 29 2.19 -1.52 13.19
CA HIS A 29 1.53 -1.19 14.45
C HIS A 29 2.52 -0.85 15.58
N ALA A 30 3.70 -1.45 15.58
CA ALA A 30 4.77 -1.13 16.53
C ALA A 30 5.39 0.26 16.33
N MET A 31 5.10 0.96 15.22
CA MET A 31 5.53 2.35 15.02
C MET A 31 4.72 3.34 15.87
N PHE A 32 3.56 2.94 16.37
CA PHE A 32 2.64 3.79 17.13
C PHE A 32 2.63 3.42 18.61
N GLU A 33 2.34 4.39 19.47
CA GLU A 33 2.02 4.11 20.87
C GLU A 33 0.77 3.22 21.00
N ARG A 34 0.71 2.43 22.07
CA ARG A 34 -0.39 1.47 22.30
C ARG A 34 -1.74 2.17 22.43
N THR A 35 -1.75 3.42 22.87
CA THR A 35 -2.93 4.27 23.05
C THR A 35 -3.53 4.78 21.74
N VAL A 36 -2.76 4.80 20.64
CA VAL A 36 -3.23 5.31 19.35
C VAL A 36 -4.28 4.35 18.76
N PRO A 37 -5.52 4.81 18.50
CA PRO A 37 -6.57 3.98 17.93
C PRO A 37 -6.23 3.46 16.54
N LEU A 38 -6.73 2.27 16.20
CA LEU A 38 -6.48 1.63 14.92
C LEU A 38 -6.90 2.51 13.71
N THR A 39 -8.01 3.21 13.84
CA THR A 39 -8.52 4.17 12.85
C THR A 39 -7.51 5.28 12.56
N GLU A 40 -6.86 5.80 13.60
CA GLU A 40 -5.85 6.85 13.45
C GLU A 40 -4.58 6.32 12.78
N ARG A 41 -4.14 5.11 13.14
CA ARG A 41 -3.00 4.47 12.48
C ARG A 41 -3.22 4.34 10.97
N TYR A 42 -4.42 3.90 10.56
CA TYR A 42 -4.76 3.78 9.14
C TYR A 42 -4.93 5.13 8.45
N ARG A 43 -5.40 6.16 9.15
CA ARG A 43 -5.43 7.53 8.62
C ARG A 43 -4.03 8.02 8.26
N VAL A 44 -3.06 7.78 9.14
CA VAL A 44 -1.65 8.12 8.90
C VAL A 44 -1.05 7.27 7.77
N LEU A 45 -1.39 5.98 7.69
CA LEU A 45 -0.99 5.13 6.55
C LEU A 45 -1.53 5.68 5.23
N GLU A 46 -2.81 6.04 5.17
CA GLU A 46 -3.42 6.61 3.97
C GLU A 46 -2.77 7.94 3.57
N ALA A 47 -2.45 8.80 4.55
CA ALA A 47 -1.71 10.02 4.30
C ALA A 47 -0.31 9.74 3.74
N ALA A 48 0.39 8.74 4.28
CA ALA A 48 1.73 8.36 3.84
C ALA A 48 1.75 7.88 2.38
N VAL A 49 0.87 6.94 2.02
CA VAL A 49 0.80 6.43 0.65
C VAL A 49 0.40 7.51 -0.35
N ARG A 50 -0.52 8.41 0.02
CA ARG A 50 -0.93 9.55 -0.83
C ARG A 50 0.14 10.62 -0.97
N SER A 51 0.99 10.81 0.04
CA SER A 51 2.09 11.79 -0.02
C SER A 51 3.21 11.34 -0.96
N PHE A 52 3.34 10.04 -1.17
CA PHE A 52 4.48 9.45 -1.88
C PHE A 52 4.15 9.01 -3.31
N ALA A 53 2.90 8.63 -3.57
CA ALA A 53 2.48 8.20 -4.90
C ALA A 53 1.03 8.59 -5.19
N ASP A 54 0.72 8.74 -6.48
CA ASP A 54 -0.66 8.83 -6.92
C ASP A 54 -1.33 7.46 -6.77
N VAL A 55 -2.18 7.34 -5.75
CA VAL A 55 -2.92 6.10 -5.41
C VAL A 55 -3.90 5.66 -6.50
N SER A 56 -4.21 6.52 -7.48
CA SER A 56 -4.97 6.11 -8.67
C SER A 56 -4.12 5.33 -9.68
N SER A 57 -2.79 5.40 -9.56
CA SER A 57 -1.82 4.66 -10.39
C SER A 57 -1.15 3.53 -9.61
N VAL A 58 -0.60 3.83 -8.42
CA VAL A 58 0.17 2.88 -7.60
C VAL A 58 -0.05 3.11 -6.10
N ASP A 59 -0.30 2.04 -5.36
CA ASP A 59 -0.65 2.07 -3.93
C ASP A 59 0.32 1.20 -3.12
N TYR A 60 1.30 1.88 -2.51
CA TYR A 60 2.31 1.26 -1.64
C TYR A 60 1.71 0.58 -0.40
N GLY A 61 0.45 0.83 -0.06
CA GLY A 61 -0.24 0.14 1.02
C GLY A 61 -0.40 -1.37 0.79
N VAL A 62 -0.27 -1.85 -0.46
CA VAL A 62 -0.26 -3.30 -0.78
C VAL A 62 0.90 -4.06 -0.13
N LEU A 63 1.99 -3.35 0.22
CA LEU A 63 3.16 -3.94 0.85
C LEU A 63 2.94 -4.23 2.33
N LEU A 64 1.91 -3.64 2.93
CA LEU A 64 1.52 -3.97 4.28
C LEU A 64 0.92 -5.39 4.26
N ALA A 65 1.50 -6.33 4.98
CA ALA A 65 1.08 -7.74 4.93
C ALA A 65 0.66 -8.26 6.30
N CYS A 66 -0.55 -8.82 6.37
CA CYS A 66 -1.00 -9.66 7.48
C CYS A 66 -0.27 -11.01 7.44
N ASP A 67 -0.48 -11.85 8.46
CA ASP A 67 0.18 -13.17 8.59
C ASP A 67 -0.12 -14.12 7.43
N ASN A 68 -1.25 -13.91 6.73
CA ASN A 68 -1.63 -14.65 5.53
C ASN A 68 -0.98 -14.12 4.23
N GLY A 69 -0.08 -13.14 4.33
CA GLY A 69 0.62 -12.51 3.20
C GLY A 69 -0.23 -11.55 2.37
N LEU A 70 -1.49 -11.31 2.73
CA LEU A 70 -2.36 -10.34 2.07
C LEU A 70 -2.33 -8.99 2.77
N PRO A 71 -2.62 -7.91 2.04
CA PRO A 71 -2.85 -6.62 2.67
C PRO A 71 -4.15 -6.57 3.46
N GLY A 72 -4.22 -5.57 4.33
CA GLY A 72 -5.37 -5.32 5.17
C GLY A 72 -6.63 -4.94 4.38
N PRO A 73 -7.81 -4.96 5.02
CA PRO A 73 -9.07 -4.57 4.38
C PRO A 73 -9.05 -3.12 3.88
N ASP A 74 -8.30 -2.25 4.53
CA ASP A 74 -8.13 -0.84 4.19
C ASP A 74 -7.56 -0.65 2.77
N PHE A 75 -6.59 -1.49 2.38
CA PHE A 75 -6.04 -1.48 1.02
C PHE A 75 -7.11 -1.81 -0.02
N PHE A 76 -7.89 -2.88 0.18
CA PHE A 76 -8.91 -3.27 -0.81
C PHE A 76 -10.03 -2.24 -0.92
N GLN A 77 -10.41 -1.60 0.19
CA GLN A 77 -11.38 -0.49 0.18
C GLN A 77 -10.85 0.71 -0.62
N ARG A 78 -9.59 1.09 -0.39
CA ARG A 78 -8.93 2.18 -1.12
C ARG A 78 -8.75 1.86 -2.60
N PHE A 79 -8.31 0.64 -2.93
CA PHE A 79 -8.19 0.15 -4.30
C PHE A 79 -9.54 0.22 -5.03
N ARG A 80 -10.63 -0.27 -4.41
CA ARG A 80 -11.98 -0.19 -4.99
C ARG A 80 -12.45 1.24 -5.21
N ARG A 81 -12.11 2.18 -4.32
CA ARG A 81 -12.48 3.60 -4.41
C ARG A 81 -11.70 4.33 -5.49
N CYS A 82 -10.40 4.10 -5.59
CA CYS A 82 -9.51 4.83 -6.50
C CYS A 82 -9.43 4.19 -7.90
N ARG A 83 -9.62 2.87 -8.00
CA ARG A 83 -9.44 2.07 -9.22
C ARG A 83 -10.60 1.08 -9.40
N ASN A 84 -11.82 1.62 -9.37
CA ASN A 84 -13.03 0.82 -9.44
C ASN A 84 -13.10 -0.08 -10.68
N GLY A 85 -12.68 0.42 -11.85
CA GLY A 85 -12.66 -0.35 -13.10
C GLY A 85 -11.77 -1.60 -13.00
N GLU A 86 -10.56 -1.46 -12.46
CA GLU A 86 -9.66 -2.60 -12.24
C GLU A 86 -10.18 -3.57 -11.18
N TYR A 87 -10.77 -3.03 -10.12
CA TYR A 87 -11.40 -3.85 -9.09
C TYR A 87 -12.56 -4.67 -9.69
N ALA A 88 -13.43 -4.04 -10.49
CA ALA A 88 -14.57 -4.68 -11.13
C ALA A 88 -14.14 -5.73 -12.17
N ALA A 89 -13.02 -5.52 -12.86
CA ALA A 89 -12.46 -6.49 -13.80
C ALA A 89 -12.06 -7.82 -13.11
N VAL A 90 -11.66 -7.78 -11.84
CA VAL A 90 -11.29 -8.97 -11.08
C VAL A 90 -12.44 -9.54 -10.25
N VAL A 91 -13.22 -8.65 -9.61
CA VAL A 91 -14.23 -9.03 -8.60
C VAL A 91 -15.63 -9.16 -9.20
N GLY A 92 -15.89 -8.47 -10.30
CA GLY A 92 -17.22 -8.27 -10.86
C GLY A 92 -17.79 -6.89 -10.49
N SER A 93 -18.75 -6.42 -11.29
CA SER A 93 -19.33 -5.07 -11.18
C SER A 93 -20.41 -4.95 -10.09
N SER A 94 -20.77 -6.05 -9.41
CA SER A 94 -21.82 -6.02 -8.40
C SER A 94 -21.36 -5.29 -7.14
N PRO A 95 -22.09 -4.26 -6.68
CA PRO A 95 -21.68 -3.47 -5.53
C PRO A 95 -21.69 -4.26 -4.21
N LEU A 96 -22.45 -5.36 -4.14
CA LEU A 96 -22.58 -6.23 -2.97
C LEU A 96 -21.53 -7.35 -2.93
N GLN A 97 -20.75 -7.51 -4.00
CA GLN A 97 -19.81 -8.61 -4.10
C GLN A 97 -18.48 -8.28 -3.41
N ASN A 98 -18.18 -9.05 -2.36
CA ASN A 98 -16.86 -9.03 -1.73
C ASN A 98 -15.88 -9.89 -2.52
N ALA A 99 -14.63 -9.42 -2.64
CA ALA A 99 -13.57 -10.19 -3.27
C ALA A 99 -13.31 -11.50 -2.52
N THR A 100 -13.30 -12.61 -3.24
CA THR A 100 -12.84 -13.91 -2.74
C THR A 100 -11.34 -13.85 -2.40
N MET A 101 -10.85 -14.82 -1.62
CA MET A 101 -9.42 -14.92 -1.30
C MET A 101 -8.53 -15.03 -2.55
N LYS A 102 -9.00 -15.75 -3.58
CA LYS A 102 -8.28 -15.87 -4.86
C LYS A 102 -8.18 -14.51 -5.57
N GLN A 103 -9.27 -13.76 -5.61
CA GLN A 103 -9.30 -12.42 -6.21
C GLN A 103 -8.44 -11.42 -5.42
N LYS A 104 -8.47 -11.47 -4.09
CA LYS A 104 -7.60 -10.64 -3.23
C LYS A 104 -6.12 -10.90 -3.48
N ARG A 105 -5.73 -12.17 -3.64
CA ARG A 105 -4.35 -12.55 -4.00
C ARG A 105 -3.96 -11.99 -5.37
N LEU A 106 -4.85 -12.09 -6.36
CA LEU A 106 -4.59 -11.55 -7.69
C LEU A 106 -4.38 -10.03 -7.65
N ILE A 107 -5.30 -9.29 -7.03
CA ILE A 107 -5.19 -7.82 -6.88
C ILE A 107 -3.88 -7.46 -6.16
N ALA A 108 -3.57 -8.11 -5.04
CA ALA A 108 -2.37 -7.82 -4.28
C ALA A 108 -1.08 -8.15 -5.06
N ALA A 109 -1.04 -9.26 -5.80
CA ALA A 109 0.11 -9.64 -6.60
C ALA A 109 0.36 -8.65 -7.75
N THR A 110 -0.68 -8.31 -8.51
CA THR A 110 -0.59 -7.33 -9.61
C THR A 110 -0.13 -5.98 -9.10
N GLU A 111 -0.67 -5.53 -7.97
CA GLU A 111 -0.33 -4.22 -7.42
C GLU A 111 1.09 -4.18 -6.85
N ARG A 112 1.58 -5.29 -6.27
CA ARG A 112 2.97 -5.40 -5.81
C ARG A 112 3.96 -5.25 -6.95
N VAL A 113 3.70 -5.89 -8.10
CA VAL A 113 4.54 -5.75 -9.29
C VAL A 113 4.67 -4.27 -9.67
N ARG A 114 3.55 -3.55 -9.75
CA ARG A 114 3.56 -2.10 -10.06
C ARG A 114 4.35 -1.28 -9.04
N VAL A 115 4.19 -1.59 -7.76
CA VAL A 115 4.93 -0.91 -6.68
C VAL A 115 6.43 -1.13 -6.80
N TYR A 116 6.86 -2.35 -7.11
CA TYR A 116 8.28 -2.68 -7.27
C TYR A 116 8.87 -2.02 -8.53
N GLU A 117 8.13 -2.04 -9.65
CA GLU A 117 8.52 -1.35 -10.88
C GLU A 117 8.65 0.16 -10.66
N HIS A 118 7.64 0.79 -10.04
CA HIS A 118 7.66 2.21 -9.71
C HIS A 118 8.82 2.58 -8.77
N ALA A 119 9.14 1.72 -7.79
CA ALA A 119 10.29 1.93 -6.91
C ALA A 119 11.62 1.88 -7.67
N ARG A 120 11.77 0.92 -8.59
CA ARG A 120 12.96 0.79 -9.44
C ARG A 120 13.15 1.99 -10.36
N GLU A 121 12.07 2.47 -10.99
CA GLU A 121 12.11 3.64 -11.85
C GLU A 121 12.50 4.90 -11.09
N ASN A 122 11.98 5.08 -9.87
CA ASN A 122 12.31 6.22 -9.03
C ASN A 122 13.75 6.18 -8.50
N ALA A 123 14.28 4.99 -8.20
CA ALA A 123 15.71 4.83 -7.86
C ALA A 123 16.60 5.24 -9.05
N GLY A 124 16.29 4.77 -10.26
CA GLY A 124 17.05 5.11 -11.47
C GLY A 124 16.96 6.59 -11.86
N ARG A 125 15.87 7.30 -11.51
CA ARG A 125 15.76 8.76 -11.68
C ARG A 125 16.63 9.52 -10.68
N ALA A 126 16.73 9.06 -9.43
CA ALA A 126 17.56 9.68 -8.41
C ALA A 126 19.06 9.56 -8.76
N GLU A 127 19.50 8.40 -9.28
CA GLU A 127 20.89 8.18 -9.71
C GLU A 127 21.27 9.08 -10.90
N LYS A 128 20.36 9.29 -11.85
CA LYS A 128 20.58 10.17 -13.02
C LYS A 128 20.54 11.66 -12.73
N ALA A 129 19.96 12.08 -11.60
CA ALA A 129 19.91 13.49 -11.21
C ALA A 129 21.17 13.97 -10.45
N VAL A 130 22.04 13.03 -10.04
CA VAL A 130 23.28 13.29 -9.28
C VAL A 130 24.53 13.14 -10.16
N ALA A 131 24.38 12.59 -11.38
CA ALA A 131 25.43 12.47 -12.39
C ALA A 131 25.40 13.67 -13.35
#